data_AF-A0AA36IDL1-F1
#
_entry.id   AF-A0AA36IDL1-F1
#
_cell.length_a   1.000
_cell.length_b   1.000
_cell.length_c   1.000
_cell.angle_alpha   90.00
_cell.angle_beta   90.00
_cell.angle_gamma   90.00
#
_symmetry.space_group_name_H-M   'P 1'
#
loop_
_entity.id
_entity.type
_entity.pdbx_description
1 polymer ?
#
loop_
_entity_poly.entity_id
_entity_poly.type
_entity_poly.pdbx_seq_one_letter_code
_entity_poly.pdbx_strand_id
1 'polypeptide(L)'
;MISILVSFVLALLGFGIGLSENVLSVLGFGMEATLDGISSALVMWRFKTGKKRNFTDAEAAALAKEARDARRERNSSVGIGATFVASSCMLSFSAAGRPKCSRSLTPSKGLAYVKS
;
A
#
# COMPACT_ATOMS: atom_id res chain seq x y z
N MET A 1 1.69 18.49 -0.76
CA MET A 1 2.09 18.17 0.63
C MET A 1 0.90 17.80 1.49
N ILE A 2 -0.19 18.58 1.46
CA ILE A 2 -1.44 18.26 2.19
C ILE A 2 -1.97 16.87 1.83
N SER A 3 -2.00 16.52 0.53
CA SER A 3 -2.42 15.18 0.08
C SER A 3 -1.61 14.04 0.70
N ILE A 4 -0.28 14.13 0.70
CA ILE A 4 0.61 13.11 1.30
C ILE A 4 0.32 12.92 2.79
N LEU A 5 0.15 14.03 3.52
CA LEU A 5 -0.18 14.01 4.95
C LEU A 5 -1.53 13.33 5.19
N VAL A 6 -2.55 13.71 4.41
CA VAL A 6 -3.89 13.13 4.52
C VAL A 6 -3.86 11.63 4.22
N SER A 7 -3.19 11.21 3.14
CA SER A 7 -3.08 9.79 2.77
C SER A 7 -2.32 8.98 3.84
N PHE A 8 -1.28 9.55 4.47
CA PHE A 8 -0.59 8.90 5.59
C PHE A 8 -1.44 8.79 6.86
N VAL A 9 -2.21 9.82 7.20
CA VAL A 9 -3.12 9.79 8.36
C VAL A 9 -4.22 8.75 8.14
N LEU A 10 -4.82 8.72 6.95
CA LEU A 10 -5.81 7.70 6.59
C LEU A 10 -5.23 6.30 6.60
N ALA A 11 -4.00 6.12 6.13
CA ALA A 11 -3.29 4.84 6.21
C ALA A 11 -3.13 4.37 7.66
N LEU A 12 -2.62 5.23 8.56
CA LEU A 12 -2.42 4.88 9.97
C LEU A 12 -3.74 4.56 10.68
N LEU A 13 -4.80 5.33 10.40
CA LEU A 13 -6.14 5.05 10.93
C LEU A 13 -6.70 3.73 10.40
N GLY A 14 -6.57 3.47 9.09
CA GLY A 14 -6.99 2.22 8.47
C GLY A 14 -6.25 0.99 9.01
N PHE A 15 -4.94 1.10 9.23
CA PHE A 15 -4.17 0.04 9.88
C PHE A 15 -4.55 -0.14 11.34
N GLY A 16 -4.69 0.95 12.11
CA GLY A 16 -5.04 0.89 13.53
C GLY A 16 -6.38 0.20 13.77
N ILE A 17 -7.43 0.68 13.10
CA ILE A 17 -8.80 0.14 13.23
C ILE A 17 -8.89 -1.25 12.60
N GLY A 18 -8.28 -1.44 11.42
CA GLY A 18 -8.33 -2.72 10.71
C GLY A 18 -7.63 -3.86 11.46
N LEU A 19 -6.55 -3.56 12.21
CA LEU A 19 -5.88 -4.53 13.09
C LEU A 19 -6.64 -4.76 14.40
N SER A 20 -7.22 -3.71 15.01
CA SER A 20 -7.96 -3.88 16.27
C SER A 20 -9.28 -4.62 16.10
N GLU A 21 -9.99 -4.38 15.01
CA GLU A 21 -11.32 -4.96 14.75
C GLU A 21 -11.28 -6.18 13.79
N ASN A 22 -10.09 -6.56 13.30
CA ASN A 22 -9.91 -7.62 12.30
C ASN A 22 -10.76 -7.42 11.03
N VAL A 23 -11.03 -6.16 10.65
CA VAL A 23 -11.83 -5.82 9.48
C VAL A 23 -10.91 -5.69 8.26
N LEU A 24 -10.93 -6.71 7.39
CA LEU A 24 -10.02 -6.80 6.25
C LEU A 24 -10.23 -5.67 5.22
N SER A 25 -11.46 -5.16 5.08
CA SER A 25 -11.78 -4.06 4.17
C SER A 25 -11.15 -2.73 4.62
N VAL A 26 -11.11 -2.47 5.93
CA VAL A 26 -10.49 -1.26 6.50
C VAL A 26 -8.96 -1.33 6.36
N LEU A 27 -8.38 -2.53 6.53
CA LEU A 27 -6.97 -2.79 6.21
C LEU A 27 -6.66 -2.53 4.73
N GLY A 28 -7.49 -3.04 3.81
CA GLY A 28 -7.35 -2.80 2.38
C GLY A 28 -7.38 -1.30 2.03
N PHE A 29 -8.32 -0.56 2.62
CA PHE A 29 -8.41 0.90 2.48
C PHE A 29 -7.14 1.61 3.00
N GLY A 30 -6.61 1.18 4.15
CA GLY A 30 -5.36 1.72 4.69
C GLY A 30 -4.16 1.49 3.76
N MET A 31 -4.09 0.34 3.10
CA MET A 31 -3.02 0.05 2.14
C MET A 31 -3.14 0.89 0.87
N GLU A 32 -4.36 1.09 0.36
CA GLU A 32 -4.61 1.97 -0.79
C GLU A 32 -4.19 3.41 -0.48
N ALA A 33 -4.54 3.94 0.69
CA ALA A 33 -4.09 5.25 1.15
C ALA A 33 -2.56 5.32 1.31
N THR A 34 -1.91 4.23 1.73
CA THR A 34 -0.44 4.16 1.81
C THR A 34 0.20 4.24 0.43
N LEU A 35 -0.34 3.48 -0.55
CA LEU A 35 0.15 3.50 -1.92
C LEU A 35 0.00 4.88 -2.57
N ASP A 36 -1.11 5.56 -2.32
CA ASP A 36 -1.32 6.93 -2.79
C ASP A 36 -0.31 7.92 -2.17
N GLY A 37 -0.07 7.80 -0.86
CA GLY A 37 0.95 8.59 -0.15
C GLY A 37 2.37 8.36 -0.69
N ILE A 38 2.74 7.10 -0.94
CA ILE A 38 4.04 6.72 -1.50
C ILE A 38 4.18 7.21 -2.94
N SER A 39 3.16 7.03 -3.77
CA SER A 39 3.14 7.53 -5.16
C SER A 39 3.39 9.04 -5.21
N SER A 40 2.65 9.79 -4.39
CA SER A 40 2.82 11.24 -4.27
C SER A 40 4.21 11.63 -3.73
N ALA A 41 4.76 10.88 -2.77
CA ALA A 41 6.10 11.12 -2.24
C ALA A 41 7.21 10.85 -3.27
N LEU A 42 7.07 9.82 -4.10
CA LEU A 42 8.02 9.47 -5.16
C LEU A 42 8.04 10.51 -6.28
N VAL A 43 6.87 11.04 -6.66
CA VAL A 43 6.78 12.18 -7.59
C VAL A 43 7.54 13.38 -7.02
N MET A 44 7.35 13.69 -5.74
CA MET A 44 8.05 14.80 -5.09
C MET A 44 9.56 14.56 -4.98
N TRP A 45 9.98 13.33 -4.72
CA TRP A 45 11.39 12.93 -4.74
C TRP A 45 11.99 13.17 -6.13
N ARG A 46 11.30 12.75 -7.20
CA ARG A 46 11.78 12.94 -8.58
C ARG A 46 12.08 14.41 -8.87
N PHE A 47 11.21 15.33 -8.46
CA PHE A 47 11.38 16.77 -8.67
C PHE A 47 12.27 17.48 -7.66
N LYS A 48 12.74 16.80 -6.60
CA LYS A 48 13.65 17.40 -5.61
C LYS A 48 14.96 17.80 -6.29
N THR A 49 15.13 19.11 -6.51
CA THR A 49 16.28 19.70 -7.19
C THR A 49 17.56 19.27 -6.49
N GLY A 50 18.49 18.68 -7.25
CA GLY A 50 19.79 18.30 -6.72
C GLY A 50 20.55 19.50 -6.20
N LYS A 51 21.31 19.34 -5.12
CA LYS A 51 22.21 20.36 -4.58
C LYS A 51 23.11 20.88 -5.72
N LYS A 52 23.15 22.20 -5.93
CA LYS A 52 24.02 22.82 -6.94
C LYS A 52 25.46 22.43 -6.63
N ARG A 53 26.10 21.72 -7.56
CA ARG A 53 27.54 21.44 -7.54
C ARG A 53 28.14 22.26 -8.68
N ASN A 54 29.24 22.96 -8.41
CA ASN A 54 30.00 23.62 -9.46
C ASN A 54 30.65 22.53 -10.30
N PHE A 55 30.11 22.32 -11.49
CA PHE A 55 30.76 21.51 -12.51
C PHE A 55 31.56 22.48 -13.39
N THR A 56 32.82 22.16 -13.61
CA THR A 56 33.72 22.92 -14.48
C THR A 56 33.34 22.77 -15.96
N ASP A 57 32.52 21.77 -16.29
CA ASP A 57 32.16 21.44 -17.67
C ASP A 57 30.66 21.10 -17.80
N ALA A 58 30.02 21.62 -18.85
CA ALA A 58 28.57 21.51 -19.05
C ALA A 58 28.14 20.07 -19.39
N GLU A 59 29.01 19.33 -20.07
CA GLU A 59 28.79 17.94 -20.46
C GLU A 59 28.88 16.99 -19.26
N ALA A 60 29.85 17.21 -18.36
CA ALA A 60 29.98 16.46 -17.10
C ALA A 60 28.78 16.70 -16.17
N ALA A 61 28.18 17.90 -16.20
CA ALA A 61 26.98 18.21 -15.45
C ALA A 61 25.74 17.45 -15.96
N ALA A 62 25.64 17.27 -17.28
CA ALA A 62 24.54 16.54 -17.93
C ALA A 62 24.60 15.04 -17.62
N LEU A 63 25.76 14.40 -17.82
CA LEU A 63 25.96 12.98 -17.51
C LEU A 63 25.73 12.67 -16.02
N ALA A 64 26.21 13.55 -15.13
CA ALA A 64 25.99 13.40 -13.69
C ALA A 64 24.52 13.59 -13.28
N LYS A 65 23.72 14.29 -14.09
CA LYS A 65 22.27 14.45 -13.88
C LYS A 65 21.53 13.19 -14.34
N GLU A 66 21.82 12.68 -15.53
CA GLU A 66 21.21 11.44 -16.05
C GLU A 66 21.48 10.24 -15.15
N ALA A 67 22.72 10.07 -14.70
CA ALA A 67 23.07 8.98 -13.77
C ALA A 67 22.32 9.08 -12.43
N ARG A 68 22.00 10.29 -11.97
CA ARG A 68 21.20 10.51 -10.76
C ARG A 68 19.72 10.22 -11.00
N ASP A 69 19.17 10.66 -12.12
CA ASP A 69 17.77 10.43 -12.46
C ASP A 69 17.50 8.93 -12.66
N ALA A 70 18.42 8.21 -13.32
CA ALA A 70 18.34 6.75 -13.48
C ALA A 70 18.38 5.99 -12.13
N ARG A 71 19.22 6.44 -11.17
CA ARG A 71 19.25 5.85 -9.81
C ARG A 71 17.96 6.13 -9.05
N ARG A 72 17.40 7.33 -9.18
CA ARG A 72 16.12 7.70 -8.53
C ARG A 72 14.98 6.85 -9.07
N GLU A 73 14.95 6.61 -10.37
CA GLU A 73 13.93 5.78 -11.01
C GLU A 73 14.00 4.32 -10.56
N ARG A 74 15.21 3.74 -10.50
CA ARG A 74 15.40 2.38 -9.94
C ARG A 74 15.00 2.29 -8.46
N ASN A 75 15.38 3.26 -7.64
CA ASN A 75 15.01 3.24 -6.22
C ASN A 75 13.50 3.40 -6.04
N SER A 76 12.85 4.18 -6.90
CA SER A 76 11.39 4.35 -6.91
C SER A 76 10.68 3.04 -7.24
N SER A 77 11.10 2.34 -8.29
CA SER A 77 10.48 1.07 -8.69
C SER A 77 10.69 -0.03 -7.65
N VAL A 78 11.88 -0.10 -7.05
CA VAL A 78 12.17 -1.02 -5.94
C VAL A 78 11.29 -0.72 -4.71
N GLY A 79 11.11 0.56 -4.36
CA GLY A 79 10.25 0.96 -3.25
C GLY A 79 8.78 0.60 -3.44
N ILE A 80 8.24 0.82 -4.64
CA ILE A 80 6.87 0.43 -4.99
C ILE A 80 6.73 -1.11 -4.96
N GLY A 81 7.67 -1.84 -5.56
CA GLY A 81 7.65 -3.31 -5.55
C GLY A 81 7.72 -3.89 -4.14
N ALA A 82 8.60 -3.36 -3.29
CA ALA A 82 8.75 -3.82 -1.91
C ALA A 82 7.46 -3.59 -1.09
N THR A 83 6.81 -2.44 -1.26
CA THR A 83 5.55 -2.15 -0.56
C THR A 83 4.41 -3.03 -1.04
N PHE A 84 4.33 -3.36 -2.32
CA PHE A 84 3.36 -4.32 -2.84
C PHE A 84 3.58 -5.73 -2.26
N VAL A 85 4.82 -6.20 -2.22
CA VAL A 85 5.15 -7.52 -1.65
C VAL A 85 4.84 -7.58 -0.17
N ALA A 86 5.25 -6.56 0.60
CA ALA A 86 4.96 -6.50 2.04
C ALA A 86 3.45 -6.50 2.32
N SER A 87 2.69 -5.72 1.54
CA SER A 87 1.22 -5.66 1.58
C SER A 87 0.57 -7.01 1.30
N SER A 88 1.03 -7.70 0.25
CA SER A 88 0.55 -9.03 -0.13
C SER A 88 0.86 -10.09 0.94
N CYS A 89 2.07 -10.08 1.50
CA CYS A 89 2.44 -10.95 2.61
C CYS A 89 1.55 -10.72 3.83
N MET A 90 1.38 -9.45 4.24
CA MET A 90 0.55 -9.09 5.39
C MET A 90 -0.90 -9.57 5.23
N LEU A 91 -1.51 -9.34 4.05
CA LEU A 91 -2.86 -9.82 3.75
C LEU A 91 -2.94 -11.36 3.76
N SER A 92 -1.95 -12.03 3.18
CA SER A 92 -1.90 -13.50 3.14
C SER A 92 -1.84 -14.11 4.54
N PHE A 93 -1.03 -13.55 5.44
CA PHE A 93 -0.98 -13.97 6.85
C PHE A 93 -2.29 -13.68 7.58
N SER A 94 -2.89 -12.50 7.35
CA SER A 94 -4.18 -12.12 7.97
C SER A 94 -5.34 -13.00 7.50
N ALA A 95 -5.32 -13.44 6.23
CA ALA A 95 -6.32 -14.35 5.68
C ALA A 95 -6.12 -15.80 6.16
N ALA A 96 -4.87 -16.27 6.25
CA ALA A 96 -4.53 -17.64 6.67
C ALA A 96 -4.89 -17.93 8.13
N GLY A 97 -4.90 -16.90 9.00
CA GLY A 97 -5.27 -17.01 10.40
C GLY A 97 -6.79 -17.08 10.68
N ARG A 98 -7.65 -16.91 9.66
CA ARG A 98 -9.10 -17.03 9.88
C ARG A 98 -9.49 -18.50 9.90
N PRO A 99 -9.98 -19.06 11.04
CA PRO A 99 -10.59 -20.38 11.00
C PRO A 99 -11.74 -20.33 10.01
N LYS A 100 -11.79 -21.27 9.07
CA LYS A 100 -12.97 -21.52 8.25
C LYS A 100 -14.10 -21.79 9.22
N CYS A 101 -14.92 -20.78 9.53
CA CYS A 101 -16.22 -21.02 10.12
C CYS A 101 -16.99 -21.77 9.05
N SER A 102 -16.89 -23.09 9.11
CA SER A 102 -17.69 -24.02 8.34
C SER A 102 -19.12 -23.70 8.75
N ARG A 103 -19.77 -22.87 7.93
CA ARG A 103 -21.19 -22.57 8.05
C ARG A 103 -21.88 -23.89 7.73
N SER A 104 -22.04 -24.74 8.75
CA SER A 104 -22.91 -25.89 8.69
C SER A 104 -24.29 -25.33 8.40
N LEU A 105 -24.67 -25.38 7.12
CA LEU A 105 -26.07 -25.33 6.74
C LEU A 105 -26.71 -26.51 7.48
N THR A 106 -27.32 -26.22 8.63
CA THR A 106 -28.31 -27.12 9.21
C THR A 106 -29.41 -27.27 8.16
N PRO A 107 -29.65 -28.47 7.62
CA PRO A 107 -30.80 -28.68 6.78
C PRO A 107 -32.03 -28.43 7.65
N SER A 108 -32.85 -27.45 7.26
CA SER A 108 -34.16 -27.20 7.84
C SER A 108 -35.03 -28.44 7.64
N LYS A 109 -34.96 -29.39 8.58
CA LYS A 109 -35.94 -30.46 8.74
C LYS A 109 -37.14 -29.87 9.46
N GLY A 110 -38.32 -29.94 8.84
CA GLY A 110 -39.59 -29.93 9.57
C GLY A 110 -40.55 -28.79 9.24
N LEU A 111 -41.08 -28.79 8.02
CA LEU A 111 -42.43 -28.26 7.75
C LEU A 111 -43.14 -29.19 6.76
N ALA A 112 -43.33 -30.42 7.22
CA ALA A 112 -44.35 -31.35 6.73
C ALA A 112 -45.17 -31.76 7.97
N TYR A 113 -46.50 -31.81 7.81
CA TYR A 113 -47.59 -31.84 8.82
C TYR A 113 -48.02 -30.42 9.24
N VAL A 114 -49.26 -29.97 8.97
CA VAL A 114 -50.52 -30.65 9.31
C VAL A 114 -51.53 -30.57 8.17
N LYS A 115 -52.09 -31.74 7.85
CA LYS A 115 -53.32 -31.97 7.09
C LYS A 115 -54.46 -32.04 8.10
N SER A 116 -55.49 -31.21 7.94
CA SER A 116 -56.89 -31.50 8.31
C SER A 116 -57.77 -30.51 7.56
#